data_AF-A0A093KMX0-F1
#
_entry.id   AF-A0A093KMX0-F1
#
_cell.length_a   1.000
_cell.length_b   1.000
_cell.length_c   1.000
_cell.angle_alpha   90.00
_cell.angle_beta   90.00
_cell.angle_gamma   90.00
#
_symmetry.space_group_name_H-M   'P 1'
#
loop_
_entity.id
_entity.type
_entity.pdbx_description
1 polymer ?
#
loop_
_entity_poly.entity_id
_entity_poly.type
_entity_poly.pdbx_seq_one_letter_code
_entity_poly.pdbx_strand_id
1 'polypeptide(L)'
;TMMWLFVSIAYLMCMSEKSDASPEVSMDVGEIVRYYGYPYEAHEVVTDDGYYLTMQRIPHGRDNPGSMSTAHEAEAQGSSMFCPRPKPVVLLQHGLVLEGSNWVTNFPNSSLGFILADAGYDVWIGNSRGNSWSRKHKEFEFHHQQYSAYSFHEMAMFDLPATINYILQKTGQEQLYYVAYSQGTTTGFIAFSSIPELDRKIKMFFALAPITSNSNMKSPLTRLFYLPEGLVKLILGPTVVFNKGEILQRVISSLCSYSIFKSFCSLVLYLPGGFTNSLNVVCTLHLTS
;
A
#
# COMPACT_ATOMS: atom_id res chain seq x y z
N THR A 1 12.78 39.44 -3.75
CA THR A 1 13.36 38.10 -4.00
C THR A 1 12.30 37.02 -4.23
N MET A 2 11.26 36.89 -3.40
CA MET A 2 10.18 35.90 -3.65
C MET A 2 9.36 36.15 -4.93
N MET A 3 9.10 37.41 -5.29
CA MET A 3 8.34 37.75 -6.51
C MET A 3 9.01 37.25 -7.80
N TRP A 4 10.34 37.38 -7.91
CA TRP A 4 11.11 36.85 -9.02
C TRP A 4 11.14 35.32 -9.04
N LEU A 5 11.09 34.67 -7.88
CA LEU A 5 10.97 33.22 -7.79
C LEU A 5 9.64 32.73 -8.36
N PHE A 6 8.52 33.38 -8.00
CA PHE A 6 7.19 33.07 -8.54
C PHE A 6 7.10 33.31 -10.05
N VAL A 7 7.66 34.42 -10.54
CA VAL A 7 7.70 34.73 -11.98
C VAL A 7 8.53 33.69 -12.75
N SER A 8 9.69 33.31 -12.22
CA SER A 8 10.53 32.27 -12.83
C SER A 8 9.87 30.90 -12.81
N ILE A 9 9.21 30.52 -11.71
CA ILE A 9 8.46 29.26 -11.58
C ILE A 9 7.27 29.25 -12.56
N ALA A 10 6.52 30.35 -12.67
CA ALA A 10 5.41 30.47 -13.61
C ALA A 10 5.87 30.43 -15.07
N TYR A 11 6.99 31.09 -15.39
CA TYR A 11 7.61 31.05 -16.72
C TYR A 11 8.07 29.63 -17.09
N LEU A 12 8.71 28.92 -16.16
CA LEU A 12 9.14 27.52 -16.34
C LEU A 12 7.96 26.56 -16.49
N MET A 13 6.85 26.77 -15.77
CA MET A 13 5.61 26.01 -15.98
C MET A 13 5.02 26.27 -17.36
N CYS A 14 5.01 27.53 -17.82
CA CYS A 14 4.46 27.91 -19.12
C CYS A 14 5.29 27.35 -20.30
N MET A 15 6.58 27.13 -20.09
CA MET A 15 7.53 26.59 -21.07
C MET A 15 7.62 25.06 -21.07
N SER A 16 7.10 24.38 -20.04
CA SER A 16 7.18 22.92 -19.92
C SER A 16 5.95 22.25 -20.55
N GLU A 17 6.17 21.22 -21.36
CA GLU A 17 5.09 20.34 -21.80
C GLU A 17 4.48 19.63 -20.59
N LYS A 18 3.15 19.65 -20.52
CA LYS A 18 2.36 18.89 -19.56
C LYS A 18 2.23 17.48 -20.10
N SER A 19 2.62 16.47 -19.32
CA SER A 19 2.29 15.10 -19.71
C SER A 19 0.78 14.92 -19.67
N ASP A 20 0.19 14.23 -20.65
CA ASP A 20 -1.22 13.82 -20.56
C ASP A 20 -1.43 13.15 -19.20
N ALA A 21 -2.27 13.76 -18.37
CA ALA A 21 -2.52 13.26 -17.04
C ALA A 21 -3.27 11.93 -17.19
N SER A 22 -2.65 10.82 -16.77
CA SER A 22 -3.34 9.53 -16.76
C SER A 22 -4.63 9.68 -15.93
N PRO A 23 -5.76 9.11 -16.38
CA PRO A 23 -7.00 9.10 -15.59
C PRO A 23 -6.81 8.51 -14.19
N GLU A 24 -5.81 7.65 -13.99
CA GLU A 24 -5.46 7.01 -12.71
C GLU A 24 -5.06 8.01 -11.61
N VAL A 25 -4.61 9.22 -11.97
CA VAL A 25 -4.07 10.20 -11.01
C VAL A 25 -5.12 10.68 -10.00
N SER A 26 -6.40 10.70 -10.39
CA SER A 26 -7.53 11.08 -9.53
C SER A 26 -8.34 9.90 -9.03
N MET A 27 -7.97 8.67 -9.40
CA MET A 27 -8.72 7.47 -9.07
C MET A 27 -8.30 6.93 -7.72
N ASP A 28 -9.22 6.40 -6.92
CA ASP A 28 -8.88 5.57 -5.79
C ASP A 28 -8.38 4.18 -6.25
N VAL A 29 -7.80 3.41 -5.33
CA VAL A 29 -7.24 2.07 -5.64
C VAL A 29 -8.28 1.13 -6.27
N GLY A 30 -9.54 1.21 -5.85
CA GLY A 30 -10.62 0.38 -6.38
C GLY A 30 -11.10 0.85 -7.75
N GLU A 31 -11.04 2.14 -8.03
CA GLU A 31 -11.26 2.70 -9.35
C GLU A 31 -10.15 2.26 -10.32
N ILE A 32 -8.88 2.29 -9.92
CA ILE A 32 -7.76 1.79 -10.74
C ILE A 32 -7.93 0.30 -11.07
N VAL A 33 -8.23 -0.53 -10.07
CA VAL A 33 -8.41 -1.98 -10.28
C VAL A 33 -9.57 -2.26 -11.26
N ARG A 34 -10.70 -1.58 -11.09
CA ARG A 34 -11.86 -1.73 -11.98
C ARG A 34 -11.61 -1.15 -13.38
N TYR A 35 -10.89 -0.04 -13.48
CA TYR A 35 -10.51 0.58 -14.74
C TYR A 35 -9.73 -0.40 -15.64
N TYR A 36 -8.83 -1.19 -15.05
CA TYR A 36 -8.11 -2.23 -15.77
C TYR A 36 -8.93 -3.52 -16.01
N GLY A 37 -10.18 -3.59 -15.55
CA GLY A 37 -11.09 -4.71 -15.79
C GLY A 37 -11.02 -5.84 -14.77
N TYR A 38 -10.38 -5.63 -13.61
CA TYR A 38 -10.29 -6.63 -12.54
C TYR A 38 -11.47 -6.52 -11.56
N PRO A 39 -11.89 -7.64 -10.95
CA PRO A 39 -12.81 -7.62 -9.82
C PRO A 39 -12.15 -6.97 -8.59
N TYR A 40 -12.94 -6.26 -7.81
CA TYR A 40 -12.47 -5.55 -6.62
C TYR A 40 -13.42 -5.75 -5.44
N GLU A 41 -12.86 -6.10 -4.30
CA GLU A 41 -13.54 -6.11 -3.00
C GLU A 41 -12.73 -5.27 -2.00
N ALA A 42 -13.43 -4.66 -1.04
CA ALA A 42 -12.83 -3.96 0.09
C ALA A 42 -13.32 -4.59 1.39
N HIS A 43 -12.40 -4.81 2.33
CA HIS A 43 -12.67 -5.47 3.60
C HIS A 43 -12.11 -4.65 4.74
N GLU A 44 -12.94 -4.33 5.72
CA GLU A 44 -12.49 -3.68 6.95
C GLU A 44 -12.28 -4.75 8.04
N VAL A 45 -11.11 -4.73 8.67
CA VAL A 45 -10.77 -5.57 9.82
C VAL A 45 -10.44 -4.70 11.01
N VAL A 46 -10.77 -5.20 12.20
CA VAL A 46 -10.53 -4.49 13.46
C VAL A 46 -9.43 -5.20 14.22
N THR A 47 -8.40 -4.47 14.61
CA THR A 47 -7.31 -4.98 15.44
C THR A 47 -7.75 -5.10 16.90
N ASP A 48 -7.04 -5.91 17.68
CA ASP A 48 -7.33 -6.11 19.11
C ASP A 48 -7.22 -4.80 19.89
N ASP A 49 -6.28 -3.93 19.50
CA ASP A 49 -6.08 -2.61 20.08
C ASP A 49 -6.97 -1.52 19.47
N GLY A 50 -7.89 -1.86 18.56
CA GLY A 50 -9.02 -1.00 18.18
C GLY A 50 -8.86 -0.18 16.90
N TYR A 51 -7.82 -0.40 16.09
CA TYR A 51 -7.68 0.21 14.77
C TYR A 51 -8.55 -0.51 13.73
N TYR A 52 -9.12 0.25 12.81
CA TYR A 52 -9.79 -0.31 11.64
C TYR A 52 -8.84 -0.22 10.44
N LEU A 53 -8.58 -1.36 9.82
CA LEU A 53 -7.71 -1.49 8.67
C LEU A 53 -8.55 -1.87 7.45
N THR A 54 -8.44 -1.09 6.37
CA THR A 54 -9.13 -1.43 5.11
C THR A 54 -8.18 -2.16 4.19
N MET A 55 -8.49 -3.40 3.83
CA MET A 55 -7.77 -4.20 2.84
C MET A 55 -8.49 -4.17 1.50
N GLN A 56 -7.72 -4.21 0.42
CA GLN A 56 -8.26 -4.43 -0.92
C GLN A 56 -8.04 -5.87 -1.35
N ARG A 57 -8.94 -6.42 -2.16
CA ARG A 57 -8.85 -7.78 -2.68
C ARG A 57 -9.16 -7.83 -4.18
N ILE A 58 -8.33 -8.54 -4.92
CA ILE A 58 -8.53 -8.90 -6.32
C ILE A 58 -8.71 -10.43 -6.38
N PRO A 59 -9.95 -10.94 -6.35
CA PRO A 59 -10.22 -12.37 -6.18
C PRO A 59 -9.82 -13.24 -7.38
N HIS A 60 -9.71 -12.66 -8.58
CA HIS A 60 -9.28 -13.36 -9.80
C HIS A 60 -8.81 -12.38 -10.89
N GLY A 61 -8.04 -12.88 -11.85
CA GLY A 61 -7.64 -12.15 -13.05
C GLY A 61 -8.79 -11.94 -14.05
N ARG A 62 -8.56 -11.07 -15.04
CA ARG A 62 -9.58 -10.53 -15.97
C ARG A 62 -10.28 -11.62 -16.80
N ASP A 63 -9.51 -12.56 -17.31
CA ASP A 63 -9.99 -13.60 -18.22
C ASP A 63 -10.53 -14.84 -17.49
N ASN A 64 -10.72 -14.75 -16.16
CA ASN A 64 -11.11 -15.89 -15.32
C ASN A 64 -12.40 -15.65 -14.50
N PRO A 65 -13.51 -15.21 -15.12
CA PRO A 65 -14.76 -14.88 -14.42
C PRO A 65 -15.49 -16.10 -13.83
N GLY A 66 -15.18 -17.32 -14.30
CA GLY A 66 -15.85 -18.57 -13.94
C GLY A 66 -15.58 -19.10 -12.51
N SER A 67 -14.83 -18.36 -11.68
CA SER A 67 -14.58 -18.71 -10.28
C SER A 67 -15.50 -17.98 -9.30
N MET A 68 -16.49 -17.22 -9.77
CA MET A 68 -17.53 -16.67 -8.90
C MET A 68 -18.40 -17.81 -8.37
N SER A 69 -18.17 -18.16 -7.10
CA SER A 69 -19.12 -18.92 -6.29
C SER A 69 -20.34 -18.04 -6.04
N THR A 70 -21.27 -17.97 -6.98
CA THR A 70 -22.68 -17.76 -6.62
C THR A 70 -23.19 -19.06 -6.02
N ALA A 71 -22.86 -19.29 -4.75
CA ALA A 71 -23.66 -20.14 -3.91
C ALA A 71 -25.02 -19.45 -3.76
N HIS A 72 -25.92 -19.70 -4.71
CA HIS A 72 -27.38 -19.57 -4.67
C HIS A 72 -27.91 -19.50 -6.11
N GLU A 73 -27.85 -20.61 -6.82
CA GLU A 73 -28.85 -20.96 -7.82
C GLU A 73 -28.78 -22.47 -8.01
N ALA A 74 -29.69 -23.15 -7.32
CA ALA A 74 -29.99 -24.54 -7.59
C ALA A 74 -30.72 -24.59 -8.93
N GLU A 75 -30.18 -25.30 -9.93
CA GLU A 75 -30.91 -26.36 -10.64
C GLU A 75 -30.07 -27.08 -11.72
N ALA A 76 -30.49 -28.33 -11.96
CA ALA A 76 -30.21 -29.22 -13.10
C ALA A 76 -28.95 -30.13 -13.07
N GLN A 77 -29.18 -31.32 -12.48
CA GLN A 77 -28.92 -32.67 -13.02
C GLN A 77 -27.56 -32.96 -13.69
N GLY A 78 -26.76 -33.80 -13.01
CA GLY A 78 -25.94 -34.82 -13.68
C GLY A 78 -24.48 -34.49 -13.98
N SER A 79 -23.92 -33.39 -13.48
CA SER A 79 -22.48 -33.10 -13.64
C SER A 79 -21.76 -33.24 -12.30
N SER A 80 -20.63 -33.95 -12.29
CA SER A 80 -19.75 -34.06 -11.12
C SER A 80 -19.51 -32.66 -10.55
N MET A 81 -19.90 -32.44 -9.29
CA MET A 81 -19.76 -31.18 -8.56
C MET A 81 -18.28 -30.78 -8.52
N PHE A 82 -17.85 -30.04 -9.54
CA PHE A 82 -16.52 -29.46 -9.59
C PHE A 82 -16.57 -28.18 -8.76
N CYS A 83 -16.48 -28.32 -7.43
CA CYS A 83 -16.14 -27.19 -6.59
C CYS A 83 -14.73 -26.75 -7.00
N PRO A 84 -14.55 -25.56 -7.59
CA PRO A 84 -13.22 -25.08 -7.89
C PRO A 84 -12.44 -25.06 -6.58
N ARG A 85 -11.23 -25.65 -6.57
CA ARG A 85 -10.37 -25.54 -5.38
C ARG A 85 -10.17 -24.06 -5.08
N PRO A 86 -10.28 -23.64 -3.80
CA PRO A 86 -10.06 -22.25 -3.45
C PRO A 86 -8.66 -21.83 -3.89
N LYS A 87 -8.58 -20.68 -4.56
CA LYS A 87 -7.34 -20.15 -5.12
C LYS A 87 -6.32 -19.93 -4.00
N PRO A 88 -5.02 -20.19 -4.25
CA PRO A 88 -3.98 -19.87 -3.27
C PRO A 88 -3.99 -18.36 -2.99
N VAL A 89 -3.91 -18.01 -1.71
CA VAL A 89 -4.00 -16.62 -1.26
C VAL A 89 -2.61 -16.00 -1.17
N VAL A 90 -2.50 -14.74 -1.62
CA VAL A 90 -1.30 -13.92 -1.44
C VAL A 90 -1.68 -12.63 -0.74
N LEU A 91 -0.98 -12.30 0.35
CA LEU A 91 -1.05 -11.00 1.02
C LEU A 91 0.15 -10.14 0.63
N LEU A 92 -0.11 -8.97 0.07
CA LEU A 92 0.87 -7.96 -0.32
C LEU A 92 0.92 -6.83 0.71
N GLN A 93 2.06 -6.65 1.39
CA GLN A 93 2.25 -5.62 2.41
C GLN A 93 3.22 -4.52 1.98
N HIS A 94 2.77 -3.26 2.04
CA HIS A 94 3.56 -2.09 1.66
C HIS A 94 4.66 -1.72 2.68
N GLY A 95 5.48 -0.73 2.32
CA GLY A 95 6.57 -0.20 3.14
C GLY A 95 6.25 1.09 3.90
N LEU A 96 7.28 1.72 4.49
CA LEU A 96 7.17 2.96 5.26
C LEU A 96 6.73 4.14 4.36
N VAL A 97 5.75 4.94 4.81
CA VAL A 97 5.14 6.07 4.08
C VAL A 97 4.46 5.66 2.75
N LEU A 98 4.21 4.37 2.56
CA LEU A 98 3.50 3.84 1.40
C LEU A 98 2.09 3.38 1.81
N GLU A 99 1.35 2.88 0.84
CA GLU A 99 0.01 2.31 1.02
C GLU A 99 -0.20 1.10 0.09
N GLY A 100 -1.34 0.43 0.20
CA GLY A 100 -1.64 -0.77 -0.59
C GLY A 100 -1.66 -0.54 -2.10
N SER A 101 -2.04 0.66 -2.55
CA SER A 101 -2.16 1.03 -3.97
C SER A 101 -0.86 0.81 -4.76
N ASN A 102 0.30 0.87 -4.11
CA ASN A 102 1.62 0.61 -4.69
C ASN A 102 1.74 -0.69 -5.49
N TRP A 103 0.94 -1.71 -5.19
CA TRP A 103 0.98 -3.00 -5.89
C TRP A 103 0.22 -2.99 -7.22
N VAL A 104 -0.55 -1.94 -7.50
CA VAL A 104 -1.48 -1.81 -8.64
C VAL A 104 -1.40 -0.46 -9.37
N THR A 105 -0.38 0.36 -9.11
CA THR A 105 -0.21 1.72 -9.68
C THR A 105 0.48 1.78 -11.04
N ASN A 106 0.92 0.65 -11.61
CA ASN A 106 1.43 0.55 -12.98
C ASN A 106 0.46 -0.26 -13.85
N PHE A 107 0.81 -0.47 -15.12
CA PHE A 107 0.02 -1.30 -16.02
C PHE A 107 -0.11 -2.76 -15.53
N PRO A 108 -1.19 -3.46 -15.88
CA PRO A 108 -1.44 -4.85 -15.48
C PRO A 108 -0.28 -5.83 -15.65
N ASN A 109 0.51 -5.69 -16.71
CA ASN A 109 1.66 -6.56 -17.00
C ASN A 109 2.95 -6.19 -16.21
N SER A 110 2.89 -5.15 -15.37
CA SER A 110 4.04 -4.59 -14.65
C SER A 110 3.75 -4.31 -13.16
N SER A 111 2.53 -4.61 -12.72
CA SER A 111 2.08 -4.45 -11.33
C SER A 111 1.85 -5.81 -10.71
N LEU A 112 2.57 -6.11 -9.62
CA LEU A 112 2.57 -7.45 -9.01
C LEU A 112 1.17 -7.91 -8.60
N GLY A 113 0.31 -7.01 -8.12
CA GLY A 113 -1.07 -7.35 -7.76
C GLY A 113 -1.86 -7.91 -8.94
N PHE A 114 -1.74 -7.28 -10.11
CA PHE A 114 -2.41 -7.71 -11.34
C PHE A 114 -1.79 -8.98 -11.92
N ILE A 115 -0.46 -9.07 -11.94
CA ILE A 115 0.26 -10.25 -12.43
C ILE A 115 -0.13 -11.51 -11.63
N LEU A 116 -0.22 -11.40 -10.30
CA LEU A 116 -0.62 -12.53 -9.45
C LEU A 116 -2.09 -12.92 -9.65
N ALA A 117 -2.99 -11.95 -9.83
CA ALA A 117 -4.39 -12.23 -10.09
C ALA A 117 -4.57 -12.98 -11.44
N ASP A 118 -3.88 -12.52 -12.50
CA ASP A 118 -3.87 -13.19 -13.81
C ASP A 118 -3.20 -14.58 -13.74
N ALA A 119 -2.22 -14.77 -12.86
CA ALA A 119 -1.59 -16.06 -12.58
C ALA A 119 -2.48 -17.01 -11.74
N GLY A 120 -3.68 -16.59 -11.33
CA GLY A 120 -4.68 -17.43 -10.68
C GLY A 120 -4.67 -17.41 -9.14
N TYR A 121 -3.99 -16.45 -8.53
CA TYR A 121 -4.01 -16.24 -7.08
C TYR A 121 -5.21 -15.38 -6.63
N ASP A 122 -5.64 -15.57 -5.38
CA ASP A 122 -6.53 -14.64 -4.67
C ASP A 122 -5.67 -13.59 -3.98
N VAL A 123 -5.65 -12.37 -4.50
CA VAL A 123 -4.71 -11.32 -4.09
C VAL A 123 -5.35 -10.41 -3.07
N TRP A 124 -4.72 -10.30 -1.91
CA TRP A 124 -5.07 -9.39 -0.83
C TRP A 124 -3.97 -8.34 -0.68
N ILE A 125 -4.38 -7.09 -0.49
CA ILE A 125 -3.51 -5.93 -0.37
C ILE A 125 -3.77 -5.31 1.00
N GLY A 126 -2.76 -5.37 1.87
CA GLY A 126 -2.84 -4.88 3.24
C GLY A 126 -2.55 -3.38 3.33
N ASN A 127 -3.21 -2.71 4.28
CA ASN A 127 -2.93 -1.32 4.67
C ASN A 127 -2.62 -1.25 6.16
N SER A 128 -1.50 -0.62 6.50
CA SER A 128 -1.12 -0.37 7.89
C SER A 128 -1.94 0.76 8.52
N ARG A 129 -2.15 0.68 9.83
CA ARG A 129 -2.77 1.75 10.63
C ARG A 129 -2.19 3.15 10.32
N GLY A 130 -3.07 4.13 10.21
CA GLY A 130 -2.78 5.55 9.97
C GLY A 130 -2.47 5.96 8.54
N ASN A 131 -2.29 5.03 7.60
CA ASN A 131 -2.26 5.37 6.18
C ASN A 131 -3.66 5.83 5.70
N SER A 132 -3.79 6.34 4.47
CA SER A 132 -5.03 6.93 3.93
C SER A 132 -6.27 6.03 4.04
N TRP A 133 -6.08 4.70 4.05
CA TRP A 133 -7.15 3.70 4.08
C TRP A 133 -7.51 3.20 5.48
N SER A 134 -6.68 3.48 6.49
CA SER A 134 -6.76 2.86 7.81
C SER A 134 -6.70 3.90 8.95
N ARG A 135 -7.51 4.96 8.86
CA ARG A 135 -7.49 6.14 9.76
C ARG A 135 -8.51 6.13 10.90
N LYS A 136 -9.26 5.04 11.08
CA LYS A 136 -10.30 4.95 12.12
C LYS A 136 -9.79 4.16 13.32
N HIS A 137 -10.27 4.52 14.50
CA HIS A 137 -10.03 3.82 15.75
C HIS A 137 -11.32 3.79 16.58
N LYS A 138 -11.48 2.79 17.44
CA LYS A 138 -12.67 2.66 18.31
C LYS A 138 -12.85 3.84 19.26
N GLU A 139 -11.75 4.35 19.80
CA GLU A 139 -11.76 5.31 20.92
C GLU A 139 -11.12 6.67 20.59
N PHE A 140 -10.25 6.75 19.58
CA PHE A 140 -9.41 7.92 19.37
C PHE A 140 -9.65 8.51 17.98
N GLU A 141 -9.76 9.82 17.92
CA GLU A 141 -9.80 10.50 16.62
C GLU A 141 -8.40 10.53 16.00
N PHE A 142 -8.35 10.54 14.67
CA PHE A 142 -7.12 10.48 13.88
C PHE A 142 -6.07 11.55 14.26
N HIS A 143 -6.50 12.72 14.71
CA HIS A 143 -5.63 13.82 15.09
C HIS A 143 -5.18 13.80 16.56
N HIS A 144 -5.71 12.89 17.37
CA HIS A 144 -5.29 12.74 18.77
C HIS A 144 -3.92 12.07 18.87
N GLN A 145 -3.11 12.50 19.83
CA GLN A 145 -1.77 11.94 20.03
C GLN A 145 -1.80 10.42 20.31
N GLN A 146 -2.81 9.97 21.05
CA GLN A 146 -3.06 8.58 21.38
C GLN A 146 -3.31 7.71 20.14
N TYR A 147 -3.96 8.26 19.11
CA TYR A 147 -4.14 7.57 17.84
C TYR A 147 -2.80 7.29 17.14
N SER A 148 -1.84 8.21 17.24
CA SER A 148 -0.53 8.06 16.60
C SER A 148 0.53 7.39 17.49
N ALA A 149 0.15 6.89 18.67
CA ALA A 149 1.06 6.30 19.64
C ALA A 149 1.39 4.83 19.31
N TYR A 150 1.90 4.60 18.10
CA TYR A 150 2.30 3.29 17.60
C TYR A 150 3.55 3.40 16.73
N SER A 151 4.13 2.25 16.43
CA SER A 151 5.27 2.05 15.54
C SER A 151 5.03 0.82 14.65
N PHE A 152 6.05 0.42 13.90
CA PHE A 152 6.02 -0.85 13.18
C PHE A 152 5.92 -2.07 14.11
N HIS A 153 6.19 -1.92 15.42
CA HIS A 153 6.00 -2.98 16.39
C HIS A 153 4.51 -3.34 16.52
N GLU A 154 3.64 -2.36 16.74
CA GLU A 154 2.20 -2.57 16.84
C GLU A 154 1.61 -3.06 15.51
N MET A 155 2.13 -2.61 14.37
CA MET A 155 1.74 -3.17 13.07
C MET A 155 2.05 -4.67 12.96
N ALA A 156 3.20 -5.11 13.49
CA ALA A 156 3.56 -6.52 13.51
C ALA A 156 2.70 -7.33 14.50
N MET A 157 2.45 -6.77 15.68
CA MET A 157 1.79 -7.47 16.79
C MET A 157 0.26 -7.46 16.72
N PHE A 158 -0.36 -6.52 16.01
CA PHE A 158 -1.82 -6.37 15.95
C PHE A 158 -2.36 -6.33 14.52
N ASP A 159 -1.77 -5.53 13.61
CA ASP A 159 -2.30 -5.40 12.24
C ASP A 159 -2.17 -6.73 11.47
N LEU A 160 -0.98 -7.34 11.49
CA LEU A 160 -0.73 -8.59 10.77
C LEU A 160 -1.57 -9.77 11.28
N PRO A 161 -1.66 -10.05 12.60
CA PRO A 161 -2.54 -11.11 13.10
C PRO A 161 -4.00 -10.89 12.70
N ALA A 162 -4.55 -9.69 12.89
CA ALA A 162 -5.94 -9.39 12.57
C ALA A 162 -6.21 -9.60 11.06
N THR A 163 -5.34 -9.05 10.22
CA THR A 163 -5.40 -9.16 8.76
C THR A 163 -5.33 -10.62 8.29
N ILE A 164 -4.29 -11.35 8.69
CA ILE A 164 -4.08 -12.74 8.24
C ILE A 164 -5.21 -13.64 8.72
N ASN A 165 -5.63 -13.53 9.98
CA ASN A 165 -6.72 -14.35 10.52
C ASN A 165 -8.03 -14.09 9.79
N TYR A 166 -8.35 -12.81 9.50
CA TYR A 166 -9.52 -12.46 8.72
C TYR A 166 -9.49 -13.08 7.33
N ILE A 167 -8.35 -12.99 6.64
CA ILE A 167 -8.19 -13.52 5.27
C ILE A 167 -8.39 -15.04 5.26
N LEU A 168 -7.74 -15.77 6.17
CA LEU A 168 -7.87 -17.23 6.24
C LEU A 168 -9.30 -17.65 6.59
N GLN A 169 -9.95 -16.95 7.52
CA GLN A 169 -11.35 -17.18 7.83
C GLN A 169 -12.27 -16.93 6.63
N LYS A 170 -12.05 -15.83 5.91
CA LYS A 170 -12.87 -15.43 4.76
C LYS A 170 -12.73 -16.37 3.58
N THR A 171 -11.52 -16.88 3.36
CA THR A 171 -11.17 -17.71 2.18
C THR A 171 -11.27 -19.21 2.45
N GLY A 172 -11.26 -19.63 3.72
CA GLY A 172 -11.20 -21.03 4.11
C GLY A 172 -9.83 -21.69 3.89
N GLN A 173 -8.80 -20.90 3.53
CA GLN A 173 -7.42 -21.40 3.41
C GLN A 173 -6.80 -21.58 4.79
N GLU A 174 -5.92 -22.58 4.92
CA GLU A 174 -5.15 -22.79 6.16
C GLU A 174 -3.89 -21.94 6.21
N GLN A 175 -3.31 -21.62 5.04
CA GLN A 175 -2.09 -20.84 4.91
C GLN A 175 -2.17 -19.87 3.72
N LEU A 176 -1.39 -18.79 3.78
CA LEU A 176 -1.23 -17.84 2.67
C LEU A 176 0.24 -17.55 2.37
N TYR A 177 0.51 -17.03 1.18
CA TYR A 177 1.82 -16.46 0.82
C TYR A 177 1.89 -15.02 1.29
N TYR A 178 2.98 -14.65 1.97
CA TYR A 178 3.19 -13.27 2.40
C TYR A 178 4.30 -12.64 1.56
N VAL A 179 3.98 -11.56 0.86
CA VAL A 179 4.94 -10.77 0.09
C VAL A 179 4.97 -9.38 0.71
N ALA A 180 6.15 -8.90 1.03
CA ALA A 180 6.27 -7.58 1.65
C ALA A 180 7.46 -6.80 1.13
N TYR A 181 7.33 -5.48 1.16
CA TYR A 181 8.37 -4.56 0.74
C TYR A 181 8.85 -3.67 1.89
N SER A 182 10.17 -3.47 2.01
CA SER A 182 10.76 -2.50 2.95
C SER A 182 10.26 -2.72 4.39
N GLN A 183 9.63 -1.72 5.04
CA GLN A 183 9.07 -1.87 6.40
C GLN A 183 8.07 -3.03 6.53
N GLY A 184 7.31 -3.36 5.50
CA GLY A 184 6.43 -4.54 5.53
C GLY A 184 7.21 -5.83 5.77
N THR A 185 8.48 -5.88 5.34
CA THR A 185 9.34 -7.03 5.67
C THR A 185 9.70 -7.05 7.15
N THR A 186 9.99 -5.89 7.74
CA THR A 186 10.28 -5.75 9.18
C THR A 186 9.09 -6.21 10.02
N THR A 187 7.87 -5.83 9.65
CA THR A 187 6.66 -6.29 10.34
C THR A 187 6.50 -7.80 10.25
N GLY A 188 6.75 -8.39 9.08
CA GLY A 188 6.75 -9.85 8.90
C GLY A 188 7.81 -10.54 9.77
N PHE A 189 9.05 -10.04 9.77
CA PHE A 189 10.12 -10.60 10.61
C PHE A 189 9.78 -10.56 12.10
N ILE A 190 9.25 -9.44 12.60
CA ILE A 190 8.84 -9.33 14.00
C ILE A 190 7.70 -10.31 14.30
N ALA A 191 6.63 -10.29 13.49
CA ALA A 191 5.43 -11.08 13.75
C ALA A 191 5.72 -12.59 13.70
N PHE A 192 6.40 -13.06 12.66
CA PHE A 192 6.62 -14.50 12.46
C PHE A 192 7.70 -15.07 13.39
N SER A 193 8.62 -14.25 13.89
CA SER A 193 9.56 -14.68 14.94
C SER A 193 8.96 -14.64 16.34
N SER A 194 7.97 -13.77 16.60
CA SER A 194 7.41 -13.55 17.94
C SER A 194 6.08 -14.28 18.18
N ILE A 195 5.35 -14.63 17.12
CA ILE A 195 4.01 -15.24 17.18
C ILE A 195 4.01 -16.57 16.41
N PRO A 196 4.44 -17.70 17.03
CA PRO A 196 4.57 -18.98 16.34
C PRO A 196 3.26 -19.51 15.70
N GLU A 197 2.11 -19.16 16.27
CA GLU A 197 0.81 -19.52 15.70
C GLU A 197 0.51 -18.80 14.39
N LEU A 198 1.04 -17.59 14.22
CA LEU A 198 0.92 -16.82 12.98
C LEU A 198 1.90 -17.32 11.93
N ASP A 199 3.14 -17.62 12.30
CA ASP A 199 4.16 -18.18 11.40
C ASP A 199 3.69 -19.46 10.71
N ARG A 200 3.03 -20.37 11.46
CA ARG A 200 2.45 -21.60 10.89
C ARG A 200 1.42 -21.36 9.79
N LYS A 201 0.81 -20.18 9.76
CA LYS A 201 -0.17 -19.77 8.73
C LYS A 201 0.48 -19.18 7.48
N ILE A 202 1.80 -18.99 7.48
CA ILE A 202 2.55 -18.47 6.34
C ILE A 202 3.19 -19.62 5.58
N LYS A 203 2.79 -19.79 4.32
CA LYS A 203 3.33 -20.83 3.45
C LYS A 203 4.73 -20.49 2.96
N MET A 204 4.96 -19.22 2.65
CA MET A 204 6.27 -18.68 2.29
C MET A 204 6.25 -17.16 2.45
N PHE A 205 7.38 -16.61 2.91
CA PHE A 205 7.61 -15.18 3.05
C PHE A 205 8.58 -14.69 1.97
N PHE A 206 8.10 -13.87 1.03
CA PHE A 206 8.89 -13.17 0.03
C PHE A 206 9.21 -11.75 0.51
N ALA A 207 10.45 -11.55 0.99
CA ALA A 207 10.90 -10.26 1.51
C ALA A 207 11.62 -9.45 0.42
N LEU A 208 10.98 -8.39 -0.08
CA LEU A 208 11.52 -7.48 -1.10
C LEU A 208 12.17 -6.26 -0.43
N ALA A 209 13.44 -5.99 -0.73
CA ALA A 209 14.25 -4.98 -0.06
C ALA A 209 14.16 -5.08 1.49
N PRO A 210 14.56 -6.23 2.07
CA PRO A 210 14.35 -6.52 3.47
C PRO A 210 15.08 -5.55 4.40
N ILE A 211 14.42 -5.14 5.49
CA ILE A 211 14.97 -4.27 6.53
C ILE A 211 14.94 -5.01 7.87
N THR A 212 16.10 -5.44 8.34
CA THR A 212 16.29 -6.09 9.65
C THR A 212 17.21 -5.30 10.57
N SER A 213 18.28 -4.74 10.02
CA SER A 213 19.18 -3.79 10.69
C SER A 213 19.42 -2.59 9.79
N ASN A 214 19.45 -1.42 10.40
CA ASN A 214 19.67 -0.12 9.80
C ASN A 214 21.12 0.38 9.96
N SER A 215 22.03 -0.46 10.50
CA SER A 215 23.41 -0.10 10.84
C SER A 215 24.30 0.31 9.65
N ASN A 216 24.00 -0.11 8.42
CA ASN A 216 24.82 0.14 7.22
C ASN A 216 24.08 0.89 6.11
N MET A 217 22.91 1.46 6.38
CA MET A 217 22.11 2.13 5.35
C MET A 217 22.74 3.48 4.95
N LYS A 218 23.06 3.62 3.66
CA LYS A 218 23.69 4.82 3.08
C LYS A 218 22.70 5.90 2.61
N SER A 219 21.40 5.63 2.71
CA SER A 219 20.35 6.57 2.30
C SER A 219 20.39 7.86 3.13
N PRO A 220 20.20 9.05 2.54
CA PRO A 220 20.12 10.31 3.28
C PRO A 220 19.06 10.32 4.40
N LEU A 221 17.98 9.53 4.24
CA LEU A 221 16.91 9.39 5.24
C LEU A 221 17.39 8.74 6.54
N THR A 222 18.50 7.98 6.51
CA THR A 222 18.99 7.32 7.73
C THR A 222 19.56 8.30 8.73
N ARG A 223 20.04 9.46 8.25
CA ARG A 223 20.49 10.56 9.11
C ARG A 223 19.39 11.06 10.05
N LEU A 224 18.12 11.01 9.62
CA LEU A 224 16.98 11.38 10.46
C LEU A 224 16.79 10.41 11.63
N PHE A 225 17.04 9.11 11.42
CA PHE A 225 16.94 8.09 12.47
C PHE A 225 18.08 8.19 13.51
N TYR A 226 19.17 8.89 13.21
CA TYR A 226 20.25 9.14 14.17
C TYR A 226 20.06 10.44 14.98
N LEU A 227 19.02 11.23 14.71
CA LEU A 227 18.73 12.42 15.49
C LEU A 227 18.09 12.06 16.84
N PRO A 228 18.34 12.83 17.91
CA PRO A 228 17.63 12.66 19.17
C PRO A 228 16.11 12.77 18.97
N GLU A 229 15.34 11.97 19.70
CA GLU A 229 13.87 11.91 19.59
C GLU A 229 13.22 13.30 19.67
N GLY A 230 13.69 14.16 20.57
CA GLY A 230 13.18 15.52 20.71
C GLY A 230 13.37 16.38 19.45
N LEU A 231 14.48 16.19 18.74
CA LEU A 231 14.74 16.90 17.48
C LEU A 231 13.90 16.33 16.33
N VAL A 232 13.71 15.02 16.29
CA VAL A 232 12.80 14.38 15.33
C VAL A 232 11.36 14.89 15.52
N LYS A 233 10.87 14.94 16.77
CA LYS A 233 9.55 15.48 17.10
C LYS A 233 9.44 16.97 16.81
N LEU A 234 10.51 17.74 16.94
CA LEU A 234 10.53 19.16 16.56
C LEU A 234 10.40 19.34 15.04
N ILE A 235 11.06 18.49 14.24
CA ILE A 235 11.06 18.58 12.77
C ILE A 235 9.76 18.04 12.18
N LEU A 236 9.28 16.89 12.66
CA LEU A 236 8.15 16.17 12.08
C LEU A 236 6.82 16.41 12.81
N GLY A 237 6.86 17.00 14.00
CA GLY A 237 5.72 17.12 14.90
C GLY A 237 5.57 15.92 15.86
N PRO A 238 4.77 16.08 16.93
CA PRO A 238 4.52 15.03 17.92
C PRO A 238 3.56 13.94 17.41
N THR A 239 2.77 14.25 16.37
CA THR A 239 1.82 13.36 15.72
C THR A 239 2.23 13.24 14.25
N VAL A 240 3.10 12.27 13.93
CA VAL A 240 3.52 12.08 12.54
C VAL A 240 2.36 11.46 11.78
N VAL A 241 1.58 12.35 11.18
CA VAL A 241 0.43 12.02 10.37
C VAL A 241 0.68 12.64 9.00
N PHE A 242 1.08 11.81 8.04
CA PHE A 242 1.24 12.22 6.63
C PHE A 242 -0.14 12.43 5.99
N ASN A 243 -0.92 13.36 6.53
CA ASN A 243 -2.19 13.78 5.97
C ASN A 243 -1.97 15.09 5.23
N LYS A 244 -1.72 15.00 3.93
CA LYS A 244 -1.72 16.18 3.07
C LYS A 244 -3.18 16.53 2.81
N GLY A 245 -3.59 17.76 3.15
CA GLY A 245 -4.93 18.22 2.80
C GLY A 245 -5.15 18.17 1.29
N GLU A 246 -6.38 17.91 0.85
CA GLU A 246 -6.75 17.72 -0.57
C GLU A 246 -6.21 18.82 -1.49
N ILE A 247 -6.15 20.06 -1.00
CA ILE A 247 -5.62 21.22 -1.73
C ILE A 247 -4.11 21.04 -2.00
N LEU A 248 -3.36 20.63 -0.98
CA LEU A 248 -1.92 20.38 -1.10
C LEU A 248 -1.65 19.21 -2.05
N GLN A 249 -2.48 18.16 -2.01
CA GLN A 249 -2.39 17.03 -2.95
C GLN A 249 -2.62 17.48 -4.40
N ARG A 250 -3.66 18.28 -4.66
CA ARG A 250 -3.94 18.81 -6.01
C ARG A 250 -2.82 19.71 -6.52
N VAL A 251 -2.26 20.55 -5.65
CA VAL A 251 -1.12 21.40 -6.02
C VAL A 251 0.09 20.56 -6.36
N ILE A 252 0.44 19.57 -5.53
CA ILE A 252 1.58 18.69 -5.78
C ILE A 252 1.35 17.88 -7.06
N SER A 253 0.19 17.27 -7.23
CA SER A 253 -0.14 16.50 -8.44
C SER A 253 -0.05 17.35 -9.72
N SER A 254 -0.57 18.57 -9.67
CA SER A 254 -0.46 19.53 -10.78
C SER A 254 1.00 19.87 -11.09
N LEU A 255 1.80 20.19 -10.07
CA LEU A 255 3.24 20.46 -10.24
C LEU A 255 3.97 19.27 -10.84
N CYS A 256 3.70 18.06 -10.35
CA CYS A 256 4.36 16.83 -10.76
C CYS A 256 3.98 16.34 -12.17
N SER A 257 2.91 16.88 -12.76
CA SER A 257 2.53 16.63 -14.17
C SER A 257 3.42 17.36 -15.20
N TYR A 258 4.22 18.33 -14.75
CA TYR A 258 5.19 19.01 -15.60
C TYR A 258 6.53 18.27 -15.58
N SER A 259 7.10 18.06 -16.78
CA SER A 259 8.36 17.31 -16.94
C SER A 259 9.52 17.89 -16.11
N ILE A 260 9.56 19.21 -15.90
CA ILE A 260 10.60 19.87 -15.11
C ILE A 260 10.54 19.54 -13.61
N PHE A 261 9.35 19.30 -13.08
CA PHE A 261 9.14 18.95 -11.66
C PHE A 261 9.08 17.45 -11.43
N LYS A 262 8.97 16.63 -12.47
CA LYS A 262 8.94 15.16 -12.37
C LYS A 262 10.10 14.61 -11.52
N SER A 263 11.32 15.10 -11.75
CA SER A 263 12.51 14.69 -10.99
C SER A 263 12.41 15.06 -9.49
N PHE A 264 11.87 16.25 -9.18
CA PHE A 264 11.64 16.71 -7.81
C PHE A 264 10.55 15.90 -7.11
N CYS A 265 9.47 15.58 -7.81
CA CYS A 265 8.38 14.77 -7.27
C CYS A 265 8.80 13.32 -7.00
N SER A 266 9.64 12.77 -7.87
CA SER A 266 10.23 11.45 -7.65
C SER A 266 11.27 11.42 -6.52
N LEU A 267 11.77 12.58 -6.06
CA LEU A 267 12.75 12.68 -4.97
C LEU A 267 12.21 12.11 -3.65
N VAL A 268 10.91 12.25 -3.38
CA VAL A 268 10.25 11.65 -2.20
C VAL A 268 10.43 10.13 -2.17
N LEU A 269 10.44 9.48 -3.34
CA LEU A 269 10.63 8.04 -3.50
C LEU A 269 12.11 7.65 -3.57
N TYR A 270 12.96 8.52 -4.11
CA TYR A 270 14.40 8.28 -4.22
C TYR A 270 15.14 8.43 -2.90
N LEU A 271 14.65 9.27 -1.98
CA LEU A 271 15.26 9.46 -0.68
C LEU A 271 15.36 8.13 0.10
N PRO A 272 14.32 7.28 0.21
CA PRO A 272 14.42 6.01 0.93
C PRO A 272 15.02 4.87 0.10
N GLY A 273 14.73 4.79 -1.21
CA GLY A 273 15.00 3.61 -2.04
C GLY A 273 16.13 3.72 -3.06
N GLY A 274 16.70 4.91 -3.27
CA GLY A 274 17.64 5.18 -4.37
C GLY A 274 16.94 5.44 -5.71
N PHE A 275 17.71 5.82 -6.74
CA PHE A 275 17.17 6.19 -8.05
C PHE A 275 16.79 4.95 -8.88
N THR A 276 15.60 4.95 -9.50
CA THR A 276 15.17 3.91 -10.45
C THR A 276 14.41 4.54 -11.62
N ASN A 277 14.55 3.97 -12.83
CA ASN A 277 13.83 4.40 -14.03
C ASN A 277 12.47 3.69 -14.20
N SER A 278 12.08 2.82 -13.26
CA SER A 278 10.92 1.92 -13.39
C SER A 278 9.62 2.51 -12.82
N LEU A 279 9.67 3.73 -12.28
CA LEU A 279 8.50 4.39 -11.70
C LEU A 279 7.69 5.10 -12.78
N ASN A 280 6.42 4.70 -12.94
CA ASN A 280 5.48 5.46 -13.75
C ASN A 280 5.15 6.81 -13.08
N VAL A 281 4.78 7.80 -13.90
CA VAL A 281 4.34 9.14 -13.47
C VAL A 281 3.16 9.02 -12.49
N VAL A 282 2.25 8.06 -12.73
CA VAL A 282 1.09 7.75 -11.88
C VAL A 282 1.51 7.33 -10.47
N CYS A 283 2.48 6.44 -10.33
CA CYS A 283 3.00 5.98 -9.04
C CYS A 283 3.65 7.13 -8.25
N THR A 284 4.33 8.05 -8.95
CA THR A 284 4.88 9.26 -8.33
C THR A 284 3.78 10.21 -7.87
N LEU A 285 2.70 10.34 -8.63
CA LEU A 285 1.57 11.22 -8.32
C LEU A 285 0.73 10.68 -7.15
N HIS A 286 0.46 9.38 -7.09
CA HIS A 286 -0.27 8.75 -5.98
C HIS A 286 0.49 8.78 -4.65
N LEU A 287 1.81 8.70 -4.69
CA LEU A 287 2.65 8.77 -3.49
C LEU A 287 2.94 10.21 -3.05
N THR A 288 2.70 11.17 -3.93
CA THR A 288 2.87 12.60 -3.64
C THR A 288 1.54 13.32 -3.36
N SER A 289 0.40 12.75 -3.78
CA SER A 289 -0.94 13.02 -3.23
C SER A 289 -1.02 12.40 -1.84
#